data_AF-A0A849SWR0-F1
#
_entry.id   AF-A0A849SWR0-F1
#
_cell.length_a   1.000
_cell.length_b   1.000
_cell.length_c   1.000
_cell.angle_alpha   90.00
_cell.angle_beta   90.00
_cell.angle_gamma   90.00
#
_symmetry.space_group_name_H-M   'P 1'
#
loop_
_entity.id
_entity.type
_entity.pdbx_description
1 polymer ?
#
loop_
_entity_poly.entity_id
_entity_poly.type
_entity_poly.pdbx_seq_one_letter_code
_entity_poly.pdbx_strand_id
1 'polypeptide(L)'
;MAKIKLSKKNNISPDEFDPKNSKERISIWIDEDVLDEFKDLARKNNSKYQSLINEVLRAYAFSSKTKNVDKIIAKIETAIKELKTCQQT
;
A
#
# COMPACT_ATOMS: atom_id res chain seq x y z
N MET A 1 40.88 -22.04 16.22
CA MET A 1 39.47 -22.03 15.75
C MET A 1 38.60 -21.45 16.86
N ALA A 2 37.91 -20.34 16.60
CA ALA A 2 37.06 -19.70 17.61
C ALA A 2 35.75 -20.48 17.80
N LYS A 3 35.39 -20.81 19.05
CA LYS A 3 34.12 -21.46 19.40
C LYS A 3 33.03 -20.40 19.53
N ILE A 4 32.08 -20.39 18.60
CA ILE A 4 30.87 -19.55 18.69
C ILE A 4 29.99 -20.14 19.79
N LYS A 5 29.72 -19.38 20.86
CA LYS A 5 28.73 -19.74 21.89
C LYS A 5 27.35 -19.33 21.39
N LEU A 6 26.56 -20.30 20.93
CA LEU A 6 25.17 -20.07 20.54
C LEU A 6 24.31 -19.93 21.81
N SER A 7 23.67 -18.78 21.97
CA SER A 7 22.73 -18.52 23.06
C SER A 7 21.44 -19.35 22.85
N LYS A 8 20.96 -20.02 23.90
CA LYS A 8 19.79 -20.94 23.87
C LYS A 8 18.42 -20.29 23.62
N LYS A 9 18.34 -18.97 23.42
CA LYS A 9 17.08 -18.24 23.27
C LYS A 9 16.82 -17.94 21.81
N ASN A 10 15.81 -18.58 21.24
CA ASN A 10 15.19 -18.13 20.00
C ASN A 10 14.41 -16.85 20.33
N ASN A 11 14.93 -15.69 19.92
CA ASN A 11 14.28 -14.38 20.11
C ASN A 11 13.21 -14.07 19.04
N ILE A 12 12.88 -15.05 18.20
CA ILE A 12 12.03 -14.88 17.02
C ILE A 12 10.78 -15.71 17.25
N SER A 13 9.61 -15.06 17.19
CA SER A 13 8.33 -15.73 17.36
C SER A 13 8.04 -16.58 16.11
N PRO A 14 7.44 -17.78 16.22
CA PRO A 14 7.06 -18.58 15.05
C PRO A 14 6.15 -17.84 14.04
N ASP A 15 5.34 -16.89 14.52
CA ASP A 15 4.42 -16.07 13.71
C ASP A 15 5.10 -14.97 12.89
N GLU A 16 6.39 -14.72 13.14
CA GLU A 16 7.16 -13.67 12.45
C GLU A 16 7.39 -13.99 10.97
N PHE A 17 7.16 -15.25 10.57
CA PHE A 17 7.24 -15.73 9.19
C PHE A 17 5.87 -16.00 8.54
N ASP A 18 4.75 -15.66 9.18
CA ASP A 18 3.44 -15.75 8.51
C ASP A 18 3.39 -14.71 7.36
N PRO A 19 3.16 -15.12 6.10
CA PRO A 19 3.05 -14.20 4.98
C PRO A 19 1.96 -13.13 5.17
N LYS A 20 0.94 -13.37 6.01
CA LYS A 20 -0.08 -12.38 6.40
C LYS A 20 0.48 -11.22 7.23
N ASN A 21 1.61 -11.43 7.90
CA ASN A 21 2.31 -10.44 8.71
C ASN A 21 3.52 -9.82 7.98
N SER A 22 3.79 -10.26 6.74
CA SER A 22 4.88 -9.71 5.94
C SER A 22 4.51 -8.32 5.40
N LYS A 23 5.43 -7.36 5.57
CA LYS A 23 5.29 -6.00 5.05
C LYS A 23 6.27 -5.82 3.91
N GLU A 24 5.77 -5.45 2.74
CA GLU A 24 6.60 -5.13 1.59
C GLU A 24 6.87 -3.62 1.52
N ARG A 25 8.14 -3.24 1.37
CA ARG A 25 8.53 -1.85 1.19
C ARG A 25 8.41 -1.50 -0.29
N ILE A 26 7.39 -0.72 -0.63
CA ILE A 26 7.24 -0.14 -1.96
C ILE A 26 7.74 1.31 -1.98
N SER A 27 8.32 1.72 -3.10
CA SER A 27 8.61 3.12 -3.38
C SER A 27 7.62 3.60 -4.44
N ILE A 28 6.75 4.53 -4.06
CA ILE A 28 5.72 5.10 -4.94
C ILE A 28 5.75 6.63 -4.82
N TRP A 29 5.40 7.31 -5.91
CA TRP A 29 5.12 8.73 -5.88
C TRP A 29 3.66 8.93 -5.46
N ILE A 30 3.42 9.79 -4.48
CA ILE A 30 2.10 10.22 -4.03
C ILE A 30 2.12 11.74 -4.11
N ASP A 31 1.03 12.33 -4.59
CA ASP A 31 0.88 13.78 -4.65
C ASP A 31 1.00 14.41 -3.25
N GLU A 32 1.60 15.59 -3.19
CA GLU A 32 1.95 16.25 -1.92
C GLU A 32 0.70 16.60 -1.10
N ASP A 33 -0.35 17.10 -1.76
CA ASP A 33 -1.63 17.44 -1.17
C ASP A 33 -2.34 16.22 -0.55
N VAL A 34 -2.30 15.08 -1.24
CA VAL A 34 -2.83 13.81 -0.73
C VAL A 34 -2.05 13.39 0.52
N LEU A 35 -0.72 13.44 0.48
CA LEU A 35 0.10 13.07 1.62
C LEU A 35 -0.18 13.96 2.84
N ASP A 36 -0.37 15.26 2.63
CA ASP A 36 -0.65 16.22 3.69
C ASP A 36 -2.02 16.01 4.34
N GLU A 37 -3.05 15.71 3.55
CA GLU A 37 -4.36 15.32 4.10
C GLU A 37 -4.24 14.09 5.00
N PHE A 38 -3.50 13.05 4.57
CA PHE A 38 -3.27 11.86 5.40
C PHE A 38 -2.46 12.17 6.67
N LYS A 39 -1.52 13.12 6.66
CA LYS A 39 -0.80 13.57 7.86
C LYS A 39 -1.75 14.25 8.84
N ASP A 40 -2.64 15.10 8.36
CA ASP A 40 -3.58 15.82 9.23
C ASP A 40 -4.65 14.90 9.80
N LEU A 41 -5.17 13.95 9.02
CA LEU A 41 -6.06 12.90 9.52
C LEU A 41 -5.36 12.02 10.56
N ALA A 42 -4.09 11.68 10.35
CA ALA A 42 -3.31 10.90 11.30
C ALA A 42 -3.08 11.65 12.63
N ARG A 43 -2.81 12.96 12.58
CA ARG A 43 -2.69 13.81 13.77
C ARG A 43 -3.98 13.83 14.58
N LYS A 44 -5.14 14.00 13.92
CA LYS A 44 -6.46 14.00 14.58
C LYS A 44 -6.78 12.68 15.27
N ASN A 45 -6.34 11.56 14.69
CA ASN A 45 -6.61 10.21 15.20
C ASN A 45 -5.47 9.60 16.04
N ASN A 46 -4.44 10.39 16.37
CA ASN A 46 -3.25 9.95 17.11
C ASN A 46 -2.61 8.67 16.52
N SER A 47 -2.53 8.62 15.18
CA SER A 47 -2.00 7.49 14.41
C SER A 47 -0.85 7.93 13.50
N LYS A 48 -0.21 6.97 12.81
CA LYS A 48 0.82 7.24 11.81
C LYS A 48 0.17 7.31 10.43
N TYR A 49 0.51 8.33 9.64
CA TYR A 49 -0.03 8.50 8.28
C TYR A 49 0.20 7.27 7.39
N GLN A 50 1.34 6.59 7.54
CA GLN A 50 1.64 5.35 6.81
C GLN A 50 0.68 4.21 7.17
N SER A 51 0.34 4.06 8.46
CA SER A 51 -0.63 3.06 8.91
C SER A 51 -2.02 3.38 8.36
N LEU A 52 -2.41 4.65 8.40
CA LEU A 52 -3.71 5.11 7.90
C LEU A 52 -3.86 4.88 6.38
N ILE A 53 -2.82 5.20 5.60
CA ILE A 53 -2.79 4.91 4.16
C ILE A 53 -2.98 3.40 3.93
N ASN A 54 -2.24 2.57 4.67
CA ASN A 54 -2.34 1.12 4.53
C ASN A 54 -3.72 0.58 4.91
N GLU A 55 -4.35 1.10 5.95
CA GLU A 55 -5.72 0.75 6.35
C GLU A 55 -6.74 1.10 5.28
N VAL A 56 -6.64 2.30 4.68
CA VAL A 56 -7.51 2.72 3.58
C VAL A 56 -7.31 1.84 2.36
N LEU A 57 -6.06 1.55 1.97
CA LEU A 57 -5.75 0.65 0.86
C LEU A 57 -6.30 -0.75 1.11
N ARG A 58 -6.17 -1.27 2.33
CA ARG A 58 -6.69 -2.58 2.72
C ARG A 58 -8.22 -2.60 2.70
N ALA A 59 -8.86 -1.58 3.25
CA ALA A 59 -10.31 -1.45 3.22
C ALA A 59 -10.81 -1.39 1.77
N TYR A 60 -10.12 -0.67 0.90
CA TYR A 60 -10.48 -0.59 -0.51
C TYR A 60 -10.28 -1.92 -1.24
N ALA A 61 -9.10 -2.53 -1.13
CA ALA A 61 -8.73 -3.76 -1.83
C ALA A 61 -9.55 -4.98 -1.41
N PHE A 62 -9.95 -5.06 -0.13
CA PHE A 62 -10.67 -6.20 0.43
C PHE A 62 -12.14 -5.92 0.75
N SER A 63 -12.67 -4.73 0.48
CA SER A 63 -14.12 -4.52 0.53
C SER A 63 -14.79 -5.21 -0.67
N SER A 64 -15.85 -5.97 -0.41
CA SER A 64 -16.67 -6.66 -1.43
C SER A 64 -17.41 -5.73 -2.42
N LYS A 65 -17.13 -4.41 -2.39
CA LYS A 65 -17.75 -3.35 -3.20
C LYS A 65 -16.86 -2.88 -4.37
N THR A 66 -15.88 -3.66 -4.80
CA THR A 66 -14.89 -3.35 -5.87
C THR A 66 -15.45 -3.12 -7.29
N LYS A 67 -16.77 -2.90 -7.46
CA LYS A 67 -17.37 -2.50 -8.76
C LYS A 67 -16.87 -1.15 -9.30
N ASN A 68 -16.10 -0.38 -8.52
CA ASN A 68 -15.58 0.93 -8.93
C ASN A 68 -14.17 0.90 -9.52
N VAL A 69 -13.32 -0.08 -9.19
CA VAL A 69 -11.97 -0.18 -9.77
C VAL A 69 -12.09 -0.47 -11.27
N ASP A 70 -12.90 -1.46 -11.64
CA ASP A 70 -13.17 -1.81 -13.03
C ASP A 70 -13.75 -0.63 -13.81
N LYS A 71 -14.58 0.19 -13.15
CA LYS A 71 -15.16 1.40 -13.75
C LYS A 71 -14.14 2.51 -13.97
N ILE A 72 -13.16 2.66 -13.06
CA ILE A 72 -12.06 3.62 -13.20
C ILE A 72 -11.10 3.14 -14.30
N ILE A 73 -10.76 1.85 -14.32
CA ILE A 73 -9.95 1.22 -15.37
C ILE A 73 -10.62 1.45 -16.73
N ALA A 74 -11.90 1.14 -16.87
CA ALA A 74 -12.64 1.35 -18.12
C ALA A 74 -12.63 2.83 -18.58
N LYS A 75 -12.73 3.79 -17.64
CA LYS A 75 -12.62 5.22 -17.96
C LYS A 75 -11.22 5.61 -18.43
N ILE A 76 -10.17 5.10 -17.76
CA ILE A 76 -8.77 5.35 -18.14
C ILE A 76 -8.49 4.73 -19.51
N GLU A 77 -8.93 3.50 -19.77
CA GLU A 77 -8.80 2.83 -21.07
C GLU A 77 -9.49 3.60 -22.20
N THR A 78 -10.67 4.16 -21.91
CA THR A 78 -11.42 5.01 -22.86
C THR A 78 -10.65 6.30 -23.17
N ALA A 79 -10.17 7.00 -22.14
CA ALA A 79 -9.36 8.21 -22.30
C ALA A 79 -8.05 7.94 -23.07
N ILE A 80 -7.37 6.82 -22.82
CA ILE A 80 -6.17 6.41 -23.56
C ILE A 80 -6.49 6.16 -25.04
N LYS A 81 -7.65 5.57 -25.34
CA LYS A 81 -8.08 5.30 -26.72
C LYS A 81 -8.31 6.59 -27.50
N GLU A 82 -8.98 7.57 -26.88
CA GLU A 82 -9.23 8.90 -27.48
C GLU A 82 -7.91 9.66 -27.73
N LEU A 83 -6.97 9.60 -26.79
CA LEU A 83 -5.64 10.21 -26.96
C LEU A 83 -4.82 9.55 -28.07
N LYS A 84 -4.93 8.23 -28.25
CA LYS A 84 -4.27 7.51 -29.36
C LYS A 84 -4.85 7.84 -30.72
N THR A 85 -6.15 8.10 -30.82
CA THR A 85 -6.79 8.52 -32.08
C THR A 85 -6.41 9.93 -32.51
N CYS A 86 -6.02 10.81 -31.57
CA CYS A 86 -5.54 12.16 -31.88
C CYS A 86 -4.07 12.23 -32.32
N GLN A 87 -3.27 11.18 -32.15
CA GLN A 87 -1.85 11.16 -32.53
C GLN A 87 -1.57 10.46 -33.88
N GLN A 88 -2.60 10.01 -34.61
CA GLN A 88 -2.48 9.33 -35.91
C GLN A 88 -3.04 10.12 -37.10
N THR A 89 -3.38 11.40 -36.91
CA THR A 89 -3.71 12.37 -37.98
C THR A 89 -2.72 13.51 -37.95
#